data_AF-A0AAQ3NFW6-F1
#
_entry.id   AF-A0AAQ3NFW6-F1
#
_cell.length_a   1.000
_cell.length_b   1.000
_cell.length_c   1.000
_cell.angle_alpha   90.00
_cell.angle_beta   90.00
_cell.angle_gamma   90.00
#
_symmetry.space_group_name_H-M   'P 1'
#
loop_
_entity.id
_entity.type
_entity.pdbx_description
1 polymer ?
#
loop_
_entity_poly.entity_id
_entity_poly.type
_entity_poly.pdbx_seq_one_letter_code
_entity_poly.pdbx_strand_id
1 'polypeptide(L)'
;ALDTLGNTKWRVNGRVLGVVEYLWAAGGNIAGLIDRKDVPIPERPRLEGLKQIQEWKWSVKKAEKINLERHSLRCDTELKLSVAQKMKEEEGFYYPHNIDFRGRAYPMHSHLNHLSCDLCRGLLEFAEGRPLGKSGLHWLKIHLANLYAGGIEKLSYDERLAFVENHLHDIFDSADHPINGNRWWLGAEDPFQCLAACINLSEALRSSSPNSVLSHLPIHQVFHWKP
;
A
#
# COMPACT_ATOMS: atom_id res chain seq x y z
N ALA A 1 -5.86 16.72 -21.81
CA ALA A 1 -4.91 16.15 -20.82
C ALA A 1 -5.59 15.90 -19.48
N LEU A 2 -6.18 16.93 -18.83
CA LEU A 2 -6.91 16.75 -17.57
C LEU A 2 -8.14 15.83 -17.73
N ASP A 3 -8.88 15.96 -18.84
CA ASP A 3 -10.01 15.06 -19.15
C ASP A 3 -9.55 13.61 -19.29
N THR A 4 -8.38 13.37 -19.88
CA THR A 4 -7.79 12.03 -20.01
C THR A 4 -7.46 11.42 -18.65
N LEU A 5 -6.89 12.20 -17.73
CA LEU A 5 -6.62 11.77 -16.35
C LEU A 5 -7.92 11.45 -15.61
N GLY A 6 -8.95 12.28 -15.79
CA GLY A 6 -10.26 12.07 -15.18
C GLY A 6 -11.05 10.90 -15.75
N ASN A 7 -10.87 10.57 -17.02
CA ASN A 7 -11.59 9.49 -17.72
C ASN A 7 -11.03 8.08 -17.44
N THR A 8 -10.00 7.95 -16.61
CA THR A 8 -9.49 6.64 -16.20
C THR A 8 -10.40 6.05 -15.12
N LYS A 9 -11.05 4.92 -15.41
CA LYS A 9 -11.96 4.23 -14.49
C LYS A 9 -11.16 3.37 -13.51
N TRP A 10 -11.40 3.57 -12.22
CA TRP A 10 -10.79 2.82 -11.12
C TRP A 10 -11.82 1.96 -10.41
N ARG A 11 -11.39 0.93 -9.69
CA ARG A 11 -12.23 0.17 -8.77
C ARG A 11 -11.43 -0.20 -7.51
N VAL A 12 -12.13 -0.67 -6.49
CA VAL A 12 -11.49 -1.17 -5.27
C VAL A 12 -10.97 -2.58 -5.51
N ASN A 13 -9.72 -2.84 -5.11
CA ASN A 13 -9.16 -4.18 -5.06
C ASN A 13 -9.72 -4.92 -3.83
N GLY A 14 -10.78 -5.69 -4.03
CA GLY A 14 -11.47 -6.41 -2.96
C GLY A 14 -10.58 -7.42 -2.22
N ARG A 15 -9.58 -8.02 -2.90
CA ARG A 15 -8.66 -8.99 -2.28
C ARG A 15 -7.74 -8.32 -1.28
N VAL A 16 -7.17 -7.17 -1.64
CA VAL A 16 -6.33 -6.39 -0.73
C VAL A 16 -7.17 -5.74 0.37
N LEU A 17 -8.36 -5.23 0.05
CA LEU A 17 -9.28 -4.65 1.04
C LEU A 17 -9.58 -5.64 2.17
N GLY A 18 -9.90 -6.90 1.86
CA GLY A 18 -10.18 -7.91 2.88
C GLY A 18 -9.01 -8.16 3.84
N VAL A 19 -7.77 -8.15 3.32
CA VAL A 19 -6.55 -8.28 4.15
C VAL A 19 -6.37 -7.05 5.03
N VAL A 20 -6.52 -5.85 4.46
CA VAL A 20 -6.40 -4.59 5.20
C VAL A 20 -7.44 -4.51 6.32
N GLU A 21 -8.71 -4.84 6.04
CA GLU A 21 -9.78 -4.83 7.04
C GLU A 21 -9.48 -5.80 8.19
N TYR A 22 -8.97 -6.99 7.88
CA TYR A 22 -8.55 -7.95 8.90
C TYR A 22 -7.42 -7.39 9.79
N LEU A 23 -6.35 -6.87 9.18
CA LEU A 23 -5.22 -6.30 9.92
C LEU A 23 -5.63 -5.10 10.75
N TRP A 24 -6.54 -4.27 10.22
CA TRP A 24 -7.10 -3.14 10.94
C TRP A 24 -7.93 -3.60 12.15
N ALA A 25 -8.84 -4.55 11.96
CA ALA A 25 -9.63 -5.10 13.06
C ALA A 25 -8.77 -5.77 14.14
N ALA A 26 -7.64 -6.37 13.76
CA ALA A 26 -6.69 -7.00 14.67
C ALA A 26 -5.84 -6.00 15.50
N GLY A 27 -5.93 -4.69 15.22
CA GLY A 27 -5.24 -3.65 15.98
C GLY A 27 -4.34 -2.72 15.15
N GLY A 28 -4.20 -2.96 13.85
CA GLY A 28 -3.29 -2.19 12.99
C GLY A 28 -1.81 -2.47 13.28
N ASN A 29 -0.96 -1.44 13.18
CA ASN A 29 0.49 -1.51 13.44
C ASN A 29 1.28 -2.52 12.56
N ILE A 30 0.71 -2.95 11.43
CA ILE A 30 1.31 -3.89 10.47
C ILE A 30 1.25 -3.24 9.08
N ALA A 31 2.25 -3.49 8.23
CA ALA A 31 2.28 -2.98 6.85
C ALA A 31 2.16 -1.45 6.72
N GLY A 32 2.66 -0.70 7.71
CA GLY A 32 2.54 0.76 7.75
C GLY A 32 1.17 1.28 8.24
N LEU A 33 0.22 0.40 8.60
CA LEU A 33 -0.99 0.82 9.31
C LEU A 33 -0.64 1.39 10.68
N ILE A 34 -1.36 2.42 11.11
CA ILE A 34 -1.18 3.01 12.42
C ILE A 34 -1.70 2.07 13.52
N ASP A 35 -1.06 2.09 14.69
CA ASP A 35 -1.53 1.36 15.87
C ASP A 35 -2.86 1.93 16.38
N ARG A 36 -3.86 1.06 16.53
CA ARG A 36 -5.17 1.43 17.06
C ARG A 36 -5.14 1.77 18.55
N LYS A 37 -4.12 1.31 19.28
CA LYS A 37 -3.98 1.57 20.71
C LYS A 37 -3.14 2.82 20.97
N ASP A 38 -3.50 3.47 22.07
CA ASP A 38 -2.70 4.55 22.62
C ASP A 38 -1.50 3.99 23.38
N VAL A 39 -0.40 4.74 23.31
CA VAL A 39 0.76 4.52 24.18
C VAL A 39 0.35 4.86 25.61
N PRO A 40 0.64 3.99 26.59
CA PRO A 40 0.29 4.25 27.98
C PRO A 40 0.98 5.51 28.50
N ILE A 41 0.24 6.34 29.22
CA ILE A 41 0.79 7.50 29.93
C ILE A 41 1.48 6.99 31.20
N PRO A 42 2.77 7.31 31.42
CA PRO A 42 3.50 6.80 32.57
C PRO A 42 2.92 7.33 33.88
N GLU A 43 2.80 6.44 34.87
CA GLU A 43 2.35 6.82 36.21
C GLU A 43 3.35 7.74 36.90
N ARG A 44 2.84 8.62 37.76
CA ARG A 44 3.67 9.52 38.54
C ARG A 44 4.51 8.72 39.57
N PRO A 45 5.83 8.92 39.64
CA PRO A 45 6.68 8.28 40.65
C PRO A 45 6.26 8.60 42.10
N ARG A 46 6.41 7.64 43.03
CA ARG A 46 5.98 7.75 44.43
C ARG A 46 6.98 8.45 45.36
N LEU A 47 8.27 8.40 45.05
CA LEU A 47 9.36 9.00 45.84
C LEU A 47 10.17 9.87 44.87
N GLU A 48 10.26 11.19 45.08
CA GLU A 48 10.74 12.08 44.01
C GLU A 48 11.87 13.03 44.44
N GLY A 49 13.03 12.90 43.77
CA GLY A 49 13.97 14.00 43.55
C GLY A 49 13.60 14.78 42.28
N LEU A 50 13.93 16.08 42.21
CA LEU A 50 13.52 17.00 41.13
C LEU A 50 13.75 16.47 39.70
N LYS A 51 14.86 15.74 39.49
CA LYS A 51 15.23 15.16 38.19
C LYS A 51 14.23 14.09 37.72
N GLN A 52 13.78 13.21 38.61
CA GLN A 52 12.82 12.15 38.28
C GLN A 52 11.45 12.72 37.90
N ILE A 53 11.02 13.81 38.57
CA ILE A 53 9.80 14.54 38.21
C ILE A 53 9.90 15.11 36.79
N GLN A 54 11.06 15.69 36.46
CA GLN A 54 11.30 16.29 35.16
C GLN A 54 11.28 15.25 34.03
N GLU A 55 11.97 14.11 34.23
CA GLU A 55 11.98 12.98 33.29
C GLU A 55 10.56 12.41 33.10
N TRP A 56 9.81 12.21 34.19
CA TRP A 56 8.41 11.78 34.11
C TRP A 56 7.54 12.75 33.30
N LYS A 57 7.63 14.07 33.58
CA LYS A 57 6.89 15.10 32.82
C LYS A 57 7.21 15.06 31.32
N TRP A 58 8.47 14.80 30.96
CA TRP A 58 8.87 14.66 29.55
C TRP A 58 8.29 13.40 28.92
N SER A 59 8.31 12.27 29.63
CA SER A 59 7.70 11.03 29.14
C SER A 59 6.18 11.13 28.99
N VAL A 60 5.47 11.81 29.90
CA VAL A 60 4.02 12.11 29.76
C VAL A 60 3.76 12.92 28.50
N LYS A 61 4.45 14.06 28.34
CA LYS A 61 4.29 14.91 27.14
C LYS A 61 4.58 14.17 25.85
N LYS A 62 5.59 13.29 25.85
CA LYS A 62 5.92 12.46 24.70
C LYS A 62 4.80 11.47 24.38
N ALA A 63 4.25 10.79 25.37
CA ALA A 63 3.13 9.85 25.18
C ALA A 63 1.87 10.57 24.68
N GLU A 64 1.50 11.70 25.28
CA GLU A 64 0.36 12.52 24.86
C GLU A 64 0.50 13.00 23.41
N LYS A 65 1.68 13.50 23.03
CA LYS A 65 1.97 13.91 21.65
C LYS A 65 1.79 12.76 20.67
N ILE A 66 2.36 11.60 20.97
CA ILE A 66 2.23 10.40 20.12
C ILE A 66 0.76 9.99 19.97
N ASN A 67 -0.01 10.00 21.06
CA ASN A 67 -1.43 9.61 21.03
C ASN A 67 -2.27 10.60 20.20
N LEU A 68 -1.99 11.90 20.29
CA LEU A 68 -2.66 12.93 19.49
C LEU A 68 -2.36 12.75 17.99
N GLU A 69 -1.09 12.53 17.62
CA GLU A 69 -0.67 12.27 16.24
C GLU A 69 -1.32 10.98 15.69
N ARG A 70 -1.28 9.90 16.49
CA ARG A 70 -1.92 8.61 16.14
C ARG A 70 -3.43 8.75 15.96
N HIS A 71 -4.11 9.53 16.80
CA HIS A 71 -5.54 9.73 16.69
C HIS A 71 -5.94 10.28 15.32
N SER A 72 -5.25 11.32 14.85
CA SER A 72 -5.49 11.89 13.51
C SER A 72 -5.28 10.86 12.38
N LEU A 73 -4.18 10.10 12.44
CA LEU A 73 -3.86 9.06 11.46
C LEU A 73 -4.86 7.88 11.48
N ARG A 74 -5.39 7.54 12.66
CA ARG A 74 -6.45 6.52 12.79
C ARG A 74 -7.72 6.98 12.12
N CYS A 75 -8.16 8.22 12.36
CA CYS A 75 -9.33 8.80 11.72
C CYS A 75 -9.18 8.83 10.19
N ASP A 76 -8.01 9.21 9.68
CA ASP A 76 -7.72 9.19 8.23
C ASP A 76 -7.80 7.77 7.65
N THR A 77 -7.23 6.78 8.34
CA THR A 77 -7.30 5.36 7.94
C THR A 77 -8.74 4.86 7.93
N GLU A 78 -9.52 5.13 8.98
CA GLU A 78 -10.92 4.72 9.06
C GLU A 78 -11.78 5.35 7.97
N LEU A 79 -11.53 6.61 7.62
CA LEU A 79 -12.25 7.28 6.54
C LEU A 79 -11.91 6.69 5.17
N LYS A 80 -10.63 6.38 4.91
CA LYS A 80 -10.19 5.67 3.70
C LYS A 80 -10.88 4.30 3.57
N LEU A 81 -10.89 3.51 4.63
CA LEU A 81 -11.55 2.19 4.65
C LEU A 81 -13.07 2.32 4.50
N SER A 82 -13.70 3.30 5.14
CA SER A 82 -15.13 3.56 5.00
C SER A 82 -15.52 3.89 3.55
N VAL A 83 -14.72 4.72 2.86
CA VAL A 83 -14.92 5.01 1.43
C VAL A 83 -14.69 3.75 0.59
N ALA A 84 -13.59 3.02 0.80
CA ALA A 84 -13.32 1.79 0.07
C ALA A 84 -14.45 0.76 0.22
N GLN A 85 -14.99 0.60 1.44
CA GLN A 85 -16.07 -0.34 1.71
C GLN A 85 -17.39 0.06 1.05
N LYS A 86 -17.67 1.37 0.95
CA LYS A 86 -18.86 1.86 0.21
C LYS A 86 -18.73 1.67 -1.29
N MET A 87 -17.52 1.77 -1.82
CA MET A 87 -17.25 1.70 -3.26
C MET A 87 -16.93 0.28 -3.76
N LYS A 88 -16.82 -0.72 -2.88
CA LYS A 88 -16.31 -2.05 -3.26
C LYS A 88 -17.17 -2.81 -4.27
N GLU A 89 -18.48 -2.60 -4.23
CA GLU A 89 -19.45 -3.28 -5.10
C GLU A 89 -19.71 -2.50 -6.40
N GLU A 90 -19.17 -1.28 -6.50
CA GLU A 90 -19.28 -0.47 -7.71
C GLU A 90 -18.37 -1.04 -8.81
N GLU A 91 -18.88 -1.13 -10.03
CA GLU A 91 -18.08 -1.61 -11.19
C GLU A 91 -16.85 -0.71 -11.46
N GLY A 92 -16.93 0.55 -11.04
CA GLY A 92 -15.81 1.46 -10.98
C GLY A 92 -16.24 2.92 -10.97
N PHE A 93 -15.30 3.79 -10.63
CA PHE A 93 -15.49 5.22 -10.41
C PHE A 93 -14.33 6.03 -11.00
N TYR A 94 -14.54 7.33 -11.09
CA TYR A 94 -13.61 8.27 -11.72
C TYR A 94 -13.12 9.30 -10.70
N TYR A 95 -11.89 9.77 -10.89
CA TYR A 95 -11.34 10.86 -10.09
C TYR A 95 -11.30 12.13 -10.92
N PRO A 96 -12.17 13.12 -10.65
CA PRO A 96 -12.01 14.42 -11.28
C PRO A 96 -10.76 15.10 -10.69
N HIS A 97 -9.98 15.77 -11.53
CA HIS A 97 -8.69 16.36 -11.16
C HIS A 97 -8.74 17.89 -11.15
N ASN A 98 -7.99 18.50 -10.25
CA ASN A 98 -7.70 19.93 -10.20
C ASN A 98 -6.20 20.17 -10.44
N ILE A 99 -5.80 21.40 -10.77
CA ILE A 99 -4.42 21.75 -11.12
C ILE A 99 -3.90 22.84 -10.17
N ASP A 100 -2.65 22.72 -9.70
CA ASP A 100 -1.99 23.77 -8.91
C ASP A 100 -1.37 24.88 -9.79
N PHE A 101 -0.83 25.95 -9.18
CA PHE A 101 -0.21 27.08 -9.90
C PHE A 101 0.99 26.68 -10.79
N ARG A 102 1.53 25.47 -10.64
CA ARG A 102 2.66 24.93 -11.41
C ARG A 102 2.22 23.96 -12.50
N GLY A 103 0.91 23.73 -12.65
CA GLY A 103 0.40 22.78 -13.65
C GLY A 103 0.32 21.33 -13.18
N ARG A 104 0.58 21.02 -11.89
CA ARG A 104 0.48 19.63 -11.38
C ARG A 104 -0.98 19.28 -11.11
N ALA A 105 -1.40 18.11 -11.61
CA ALA A 105 -2.76 17.61 -11.43
C ALA A 105 -2.91 16.79 -10.13
N TYR A 106 -4.03 16.98 -9.44
CA TYR A 106 -4.37 16.32 -8.19
C TYR A 106 -5.83 15.83 -8.23
N PRO A 107 -6.14 14.59 -7.81
CA PRO A 107 -7.51 14.16 -7.58
C PRO A 107 -8.21 15.09 -6.58
N MET A 108 -9.45 15.49 -6.87
CA MET A 108 -10.22 16.33 -5.96
C MET A 108 -10.70 15.60 -4.71
N HIS A 109 -10.83 14.27 -4.76
CA HIS A 109 -11.24 13.49 -3.59
C HIS A 109 -10.08 13.33 -2.61
N SER A 110 -10.28 13.76 -1.36
CA SER A 110 -9.22 13.91 -0.36
C SER A 110 -8.76 12.63 0.31
N HIS A 111 -9.62 11.62 0.46
CA HIS A 111 -9.34 10.47 1.34
C HIS A 111 -8.76 9.27 0.59
N LEU A 112 -9.60 8.60 -0.21
CA LEU A 112 -9.18 7.46 -1.04
C LEU A 112 -8.89 7.93 -2.45
N ASN A 113 -7.62 8.07 -2.82
CA ASN A 113 -7.19 8.38 -4.18
C ASN A 113 -5.83 7.74 -4.52
N HIS A 114 -5.56 7.60 -5.81
CA HIS A 114 -4.39 6.89 -6.33
C HIS A 114 -3.05 7.64 -6.20
N LEU A 115 -3.04 8.91 -5.77
CA LEU A 115 -1.82 9.68 -5.46
C LEU A 115 -1.42 9.64 -3.98
N SER A 116 -2.19 8.94 -3.16
CA SER A 116 -2.01 8.89 -1.71
C SER A 116 -1.01 7.80 -1.28
N CYS A 117 -1.04 7.41 0.00
CA CYS A 117 -0.13 6.44 0.59
C CYS A 117 -0.26 5.03 -0.01
N ASP A 118 0.69 4.14 0.32
CA ASP A 118 0.70 2.74 -0.11
C ASP A 118 -0.65 2.04 0.10
N LEU A 119 -1.29 2.23 1.26
CA LEU A 119 -2.64 1.73 1.53
C LEU A 119 -3.63 2.10 0.42
N CYS A 120 -3.71 3.37 0.03
CA CYS A 120 -4.64 3.80 -1.02
C CYS A 120 -4.26 3.22 -2.39
N ARG A 121 -2.96 3.18 -2.71
CA ARG A 121 -2.47 2.62 -3.98
C ARG A 121 -2.67 1.12 -4.09
N GLY A 122 -2.54 0.37 -2.99
CA GLY A 122 -2.83 -1.07 -2.94
C GLY A 122 -4.33 -1.40 -2.95
N LEU A 123 -5.17 -0.49 -2.44
CA LEU A 123 -6.63 -0.64 -2.48
C LEU A 123 -7.26 -0.29 -3.84
N LEU A 124 -6.53 0.35 -4.75
CA LEU A 124 -7.06 0.83 -6.02
C LEU A 124 -6.43 0.11 -7.20
N GLU A 125 -7.26 -0.31 -8.14
CA GLU A 125 -6.82 -0.89 -9.41
C GLU A 125 -7.67 -0.35 -10.57
N PHE A 126 -7.23 -0.53 -11.81
CA PHE A 126 -8.02 -0.13 -12.96
C PHE A 126 -9.29 -0.98 -13.06
N ALA A 127 -10.42 -0.33 -13.32
CA ALA A 127 -11.67 -1.07 -13.53
C ALA A 127 -11.60 -1.92 -14.81
N GLU A 128 -10.95 -1.39 -15.84
CA GLU A 128 -10.75 -2.07 -17.13
C GLU A 128 -9.43 -2.84 -17.13
N GLY A 129 -9.51 -4.16 -17.10
CA GLY A 129 -8.35 -5.04 -17.18
C GLY A 129 -7.89 -5.23 -18.62
N ARG A 130 -6.59 -5.48 -18.82
CA ARG A 130 -6.02 -5.82 -20.13
C ARG A 130 -5.20 -7.11 -20.05
N PRO A 131 -5.16 -7.93 -21.13
CA PRO A 131 -4.29 -9.09 -21.18
C PRO A 131 -2.83 -8.65 -20.97
N LEU A 132 -2.10 -9.34 -20.10
CA LEU A 132 -0.71 -9.01 -19.81
C LEU A 132 0.17 -9.00 -21.07
N GLY A 133 0.01 -10.00 -21.93
CA GLY A 133 0.96 -10.30 -23.00
C GLY A 133 2.35 -10.65 -22.45
N LYS A 134 3.29 -10.91 -23.36
CA LYS A 134 4.69 -11.21 -22.97
C LYS A 134 5.34 -10.04 -22.23
N SER A 135 5.11 -8.83 -22.73
CA SER A 135 5.69 -7.61 -22.16
C SER A 135 5.07 -7.24 -20.81
N GLY A 136 3.75 -7.38 -20.64
CA GLY A 136 3.10 -7.06 -19.37
C GLY A 136 3.49 -8.05 -18.27
N LEU A 137 3.64 -9.34 -18.57
CA LEU A 137 4.14 -10.30 -17.57
C LEU A 137 5.58 -9.96 -17.13
N HIS A 138 6.43 -9.58 -18.08
CA HIS A 138 7.79 -9.12 -17.79
C HIS A 138 7.78 -7.87 -16.89
N TRP A 139 6.97 -6.86 -17.23
CA TRP A 139 6.87 -5.63 -16.45
C TRP A 139 6.19 -5.83 -15.10
N LEU A 140 5.28 -6.78 -14.95
CA LEU A 140 4.68 -7.14 -13.67
C LEU A 140 5.73 -7.68 -12.69
N LYS A 141 6.66 -8.52 -13.17
CA LYS A 141 7.78 -9.00 -12.36
C LYS A 141 8.70 -7.84 -11.95
N ILE A 142 9.09 -6.99 -12.90
CA ILE A 142 9.92 -5.81 -12.58
C ILE A 142 9.20 -4.88 -11.59
N HIS A 143 7.89 -4.69 -11.74
CA HIS A 143 7.08 -3.89 -10.82
C HIS A 143 7.12 -4.44 -9.40
N LEU A 144 6.93 -5.75 -9.23
CA LEU A 144 7.02 -6.41 -7.92
C LEU A 144 8.40 -6.19 -7.29
N ALA A 145 9.49 -6.36 -8.06
CA ALA A 145 10.85 -6.10 -7.59
C ALA A 145 11.05 -4.64 -7.16
N ASN A 146 10.47 -3.68 -7.89
CA ASN A 146 10.55 -2.26 -7.55
C ASN A 146 9.81 -1.93 -6.25
N LEU A 147 8.66 -2.56 -6.00
CA LEU A 147 7.88 -2.36 -4.78
C LEU A 147 8.57 -2.93 -3.54
N TYR A 148 9.34 -4.01 -3.71
CA TYR A 148 10.13 -4.57 -2.61
C TYR A 148 11.26 -3.63 -2.18
N ALA A 149 11.85 -2.90 -3.14
CA ALA A 149 12.87 -1.88 -2.94
C ALA A 149 14.10 -2.39 -2.16
N GLY A 150 14.73 -1.55 -1.31
CA GLY A 150 15.92 -1.94 -0.54
C GLY A 150 17.21 -2.04 -1.36
N GLY A 151 17.28 -1.33 -2.49
CA GLY A 151 18.40 -1.37 -3.44
C GLY A 151 18.12 -2.22 -4.67
N ILE A 152 17.05 -3.04 -4.65
CA ILE A 152 16.63 -3.87 -5.79
C ILE A 152 16.14 -3.00 -6.95
N GLU A 153 15.47 -1.90 -6.65
CA GLU A 153 14.97 -0.91 -7.62
C GLU A 153 16.09 -0.19 -8.39
N LYS A 154 17.35 -0.37 -7.98
CA LYS A 154 18.55 0.18 -8.63
C LYS A 154 19.30 -0.85 -9.48
N LEU A 155 18.98 -2.13 -9.33
CA LEU A 155 19.59 -3.21 -10.11
C LEU A 155 19.16 -3.15 -11.58
N SER A 156 19.88 -3.86 -12.45
CA SER A 156 19.44 -4.06 -13.83
C SER A 156 18.11 -4.80 -13.90
N TYR A 157 17.39 -4.69 -15.03
CA TYR A 157 16.12 -5.39 -15.17
C TYR A 157 16.27 -6.91 -15.08
N ASP A 158 17.36 -7.49 -15.59
CA ASP A 158 17.62 -8.93 -15.50
C ASP A 158 17.83 -9.39 -14.05
N GLU A 159 18.54 -8.60 -13.25
CA GLU A 159 18.72 -8.88 -11.82
C GLU A 159 17.41 -8.75 -11.04
N ARG A 160 16.55 -7.78 -11.39
CA ARG A 160 15.20 -7.65 -10.80
C ARG A 160 14.31 -8.84 -11.14
N LEU A 161 14.38 -9.33 -12.38
CA LEU A 161 13.67 -10.54 -12.78
C LEU A 161 14.20 -11.75 -11.99
N ALA A 162 15.52 -11.92 -11.89
CA ALA A 162 16.12 -13.02 -11.13
C ALA A 162 15.71 -12.97 -9.65
N PHE A 163 15.62 -11.78 -9.05
CA PHE A 163 15.09 -11.61 -7.70
C PHE A 163 13.67 -12.19 -7.57
N VAL A 164 12.78 -11.88 -8.52
CA VAL A 164 11.40 -12.41 -8.51
C VAL A 164 11.37 -13.92 -8.71
N GLU A 165 12.14 -14.45 -9.67
CA GLU A 165 12.22 -15.90 -9.91
C GLU A 165 12.69 -16.66 -8.66
N ASN A 166 13.66 -16.10 -7.91
CA ASN A 166 14.19 -16.71 -6.69
C ASN A 166 13.21 -16.68 -5.51
N HIS A 167 12.17 -15.85 -5.57
CA HIS A 167 11.17 -15.70 -4.50
C HIS A 167 9.77 -16.16 -4.93
N LEU A 168 9.63 -16.95 -6.00
CA LEU A 168 8.32 -17.41 -6.47
C LEU A 168 7.51 -18.12 -5.39
N HIS A 169 8.16 -18.92 -4.54
CA HIS A 169 7.49 -19.60 -3.43
C HIS A 169 6.90 -18.59 -2.44
N ASP A 170 7.67 -17.57 -2.05
CA ASP A 170 7.21 -16.54 -1.11
C ASP A 170 6.11 -15.65 -1.70
N ILE A 171 6.15 -15.42 -3.01
CA ILE A 171 5.13 -14.71 -3.77
C ILE A 171 3.81 -15.50 -3.77
N PHE A 172 3.88 -16.80 -4.06
CA PHE A 172 2.73 -17.69 -4.02
C PHE A 172 2.13 -17.78 -2.61
N ASP A 173 2.98 -17.94 -1.58
CA ASP A 173 2.53 -17.96 -0.19
C ASP A 173 1.88 -16.64 0.23
N SER A 174 2.47 -15.51 -0.15
CA SER A 174 1.92 -14.18 0.13
C SER A 174 0.56 -13.97 -0.54
N ALA A 175 0.34 -14.53 -1.74
CA ALA A 175 -0.91 -14.43 -2.46
C ALA A 175 -2.03 -15.31 -1.88
N ASP A 176 -1.69 -16.50 -1.39
CA ASP A 176 -2.65 -17.49 -0.89
C ASP A 176 -2.95 -17.34 0.61
N HIS A 177 -1.92 -17.01 1.40
CA HIS A 177 -1.98 -16.91 2.85
C HIS A 177 -1.46 -15.56 3.35
N PRO A 178 -2.02 -14.41 2.89
CA PRO A 178 -1.49 -13.08 3.19
C PRO A 178 -1.44 -12.73 4.69
N ILE A 179 -2.26 -13.41 5.51
CA ILE A 179 -2.38 -13.18 6.95
C ILE A 179 -1.62 -14.23 7.77
N ASN A 180 -1.71 -15.51 7.40
CA ASN A 180 -1.26 -16.64 8.24
C ASN A 180 -0.02 -17.35 7.70
N GLY A 181 0.45 -16.99 6.50
CA GLY A 181 1.67 -17.55 5.90
C GLY A 181 2.94 -16.88 6.40
N ASN A 182 3.99 -16.94 5.58
CA ASN A 182 5.29 -16.32 5.85
C ASN A 182 5.23 -14.79 5.78
N ARG A 183 4.22 -14.24 5.11
CA ARG A 183 3.98 -12.78 4.97
C ARG A 183 5.18 -12.03 4.42
N TRP A 184 5.86 -12.62 3.44
CA TRP A 184 7.04 -12.03 2.78
C TRP A 184 6.77 -10.62 2.24
N TRP A 185 5.56 -10.37 1.72
CA TRP A 185 5.11 -9.06 1.26
C TRP A 185 5.23 -7.92 2.29
N LEU A 186 5.26 -8.22 3.60
CA LEU A 186 5.48 -7.21 4.65
C LEU A 186 6.91 -6.63 4.66
N GLY A 187 7.88 -7.32 4.04
CA GLY A 187 9.26 -6.86 3.92
C GLY A 187 9.48 -5.79 2.85
N ALA A 188 8.49 -5.54 2.01
CA ALA A 188 8.55 -4.54 0.95
C ALA A 188 8.44 -3.10 1.50
N GLU A 189 8.98 -2.13 0.76
CA GLU A 189 8.81 -0.69 1.09
C GLU A 189 7.35 -0.22 0.90
N ASP A 190 6.66 -0.77 -0.10
CA ASP A 190 5.23 -0.55 -0.37
C ASP A 190 4.46 -1.89 -0.21
N PRO A 191 4.14 -2.35 1.03
CA PRO A 191 3.61 -3.68 1.28
C PRO A 191 2.28 -3.99 0.60
N PHE A 192 1.29 -3.08 0.62
CA PHE A 192 -0.03 -3.38 0.08
C PHE A 192 -0.02 -3.45 -1.45
N GLN A 193 0.75 -2.58 -2.11
CA GLN A 193 1.00 -2.72 -3.55
C GLN A 193 1.79 -4.01 -3.86
N CYS A 194 2.78 -4.37 -3.02
CA CYS A 194 3.54 -5.61 -3.19
C CYS A 194 2.62 -6.84 -3.10
N LEU A 195 1.70 -6.85 -2.13
CA LEU A 195 0.70 -7.90 -1.99
C LEU A 195 -0.23 -7.97 -3.22
N ALA A 196 -0.70 -6.83 -3.72
CA ALA A 196 -1.50 -6.76 -4.94
C ALA A 196 -0.74 -7.35 -6.15
N ALA A 197 0.55 -7.05 -6.28
CA ALA A 197 1.42 -7.60 -7.32
C ALA A 197 1.67 -9.11 -7.14
N CYS A 198 1.87 -9.59 -5.91
CA CYS A 198 2.03 -11.02 -5.61
C CYS A 198 0.78 -11.80 -6.02
N ILE A 199 -0.40 -11.28 -5.67
CA ILE A 199 -1.70 -11.83 -6.06
C ILE A 199 -1.81 -11.94 -7.59
N ASN A 200 -1.56 -10.85 -8.31
CA ASN A 200 -1.74 -10.81 -9.75
C ASN A 200 -0.72 -11.68 -10.50
N LEU A 201 0.54 -11.69 -10.05
CA LEU A 201 1.59 -12.54 -10.62
C LEU A 201 1.31 -14.03 -10.37
N SER A 202 0.82 -14.36 -9.18
CA SER A 202 0.46 -15.75 -8.83
C SER A 202 -0.65 -16.29 -9.73
N GLU A 203 -1.67 -15.48 -9.97
CA GLU A 203 -2.78 -15.82 -10.87
C GLU A 203 -2.29 -15.99 -12.32
N ALA A 204 -1.41 -15.09 -12.79
CA ALA A 204 -0.79 -15.20 -14.11
C ALA A 204 0.03 -16.49 -14.27
N LEU A 205 0.92 -16.79 -13.34
CA LEU A 205 1.84 -17.94 -13.44
C LEU A 205 1.15 -19.30 -13.26
N ARG A 206 0.01 -19.35 -12.57
CA ARG A 206 -0.80 -20.57 -12.42
C ARG A 206 -1.74 -20.82 -13.60
N SER A 207 -1.98 -19.81 -14.44
CA SER A 207 -2.78 -19.96 -15.65
C SER A 207 -2.04 -20.80 -16.69
N SER A 208 -2.79 -21.60 -17.47
CA SER A 208 -2.26 -22.32 -18.63
C SER A 208 -1.80 -21.37 -19.75
N SER A 209 -2.29 -20.13 -19.77
CA SER A 209 -1.83 -19.06 -20.65
C SER A 209 -1.55 -17.77 -19.85
N PRO A 210 -0.36 -17.65 -19.22
CA PRO A 210 -0.01 -16.49 -18.38
C PRO A 210 -0.13 -15.15 -19.10
N ASN A 211 0.19 -15.12 -20.40
CA ASN A 211 0.15 -13.91 -21.23
C ASN A 211 -1.29 -13.46 -21.54
N SER A 212 -2.29 -14.32 -21.36
CA SER A 212 -3.69 -14.00 -21.65
C SER A 212 -4.47 -13.56 -20.40
N VAL A 213 -3.88 -13.68 -19.21
CA VAL A 213 -4.52 -13.27 -17.96
C VAL A 213 -4.76 -11.76 -17.99
N LEU A 214 -6.00 -11.38 -17.65
CA LEU A 214 -6.38 -9.98 -17.53
C LEU A 214 -5.81 -9.42 -16.23
N SER A 215 -4.99 -8.37 -16.35
CA SER A 215 -4.49 -7.62 -15.21
C SER A 215 -5.16 -6.26 -15.13
N HIS A 216 -5.54 -5.90 -13.92
CA HIS A 216 -6.09 -4.60 -13.54
C HIS A 216 -5.06 -3.73 -12.84
N LEU A 217 -3.88 -4.28 -12.54
CA LEU A 217 -2.90 -3.64 -11.67
C LEU A 217 -2.21 -2.47 -12.40
N PRO A 218 -2.17 -1.27 -11.81
CA PRO A 218 -1.37 -0.17 -12.33
C PRO A 218 0.12 -0.47 -12.13
N ILE A 219 0.89 -0.53 -13.22
CA ILE A 219 2.35 -0.71 -13.17
C ILE A 219 3.03 0.66 -13.15
N HIS A 220 3.68 0.99 -12.03
CA HIS A 220 4.43 2.23 -11.87
C HIS A 220 5.77 2.17 -12.62
N GLN A 221 5.95 3.10 -13.57
CA GLN A 221 7.20 3.32 -14.30
C GLN A 221 7.91 4.54 -13.71
N VAL A 222 8.83 4.31 -12.78
CA VAL A 222 9.69 5.36 -12.23
C VAL A 222 10.99 5.38 -13.00
N PHE A 223 11.14 6.34 -13.91
CA PHE A 223 12.39 6.54 -14.63
C PHE A 223 13.42 7.17 -13.69
N HIS A 224 14.37 6.38 -13.22
CA HIS A 224 15.59 6.93 -12.66
C HIS A 224 16.43 7.49 -13.80
N TRP A 225 16.30 8.79 -14.06
CA TRP A 225 17.28 9.51 -14.85
C TRP A 225 18.61 9.43 -14.10
N LYS A 226 19.48 8.52 -14.55
CA LYS A 226 20.90 8.65 -14.23
C LYS A 226 21.42 9.83 -15.06
N PRO A 227 21.98 10.88 -14.43
CA PRO A 227 22.65 11.95 -15.15
C PRO A 227 23.86 11.43 -15.94
#